data_AF-A0A4Y4XM25-F1
#
_entry.id   AF-A0A4Y4XM25-F1
#
_cell.length_a   1.000
_cell.length_b   1.000
_cell.length_c   1.000
_cell.angle_alpha   90.00
_cell.angle_beta   90.00
_cell.angle_gamma   90.00
#
_symmetry.space_group_name_H-M   'P 1'
#
loop_
_entity.id
_entity.type
_entity.pdbx_description
1 polymer ?
#
loop_
_entity_poly.entity_id
_entity_poly.type
_entity_poly.pdbx_seq_one_letter_code
_entity_poly.pdbx_strand_id
1 'polypeptide(L)'
;EYAIQSKDLEMIGDIYIEHAPLKAISIDQNIASLIDEIPALSIAMLFAKGKSMVKNAKDLRAKESDRIKAVISNFKALGIECEEFEDGFYIEGLEDISPLK
;
A
#
# COMPACT_ATOMS: atom_id res chain seq x y z
N GLU A 1 11.34 -9.56 10.95
CA GLU A 1 12.43 -10.49 10.53
C GLU A 1 11.83 -11.66 9.74
N TYR A 2 12.63 -12.46 9.06
CA TYR A 2 12.14 -13.69 8.44
C TYR A 2 13.20 -14.80 8.52
N ALA A 3 12.76 -16.05 8.58
CA ALA A 3 13.61 -17.23 8.59
C ALA A 3 13.21 -18.18 7.46
N ILE A 4 14.13 -18.47 6.55
CA ILE A 4 13.87 -19.41 5.45
C ILE A 4 14.05 -20.84 5.98
N GLN A 5 13.03 -21.68 5.79
CA GLN A 5 13.02 -23.08 6.18
C GLN A 5 13.46 -24.01 5.05
N SER A 6 13.02 -23.76 3.81
CA SER A 6 13.39 -24.56 2.63
C SER A 6 13.41 -23.70 1.35
N LYS A 7 14.19 -24.16 0.36
CA LYS A 7 14.28 -23.59 -1.00
C LYS A 7 14.19 -24.66 -2.09
N ASP A 8 13.65 -25.83 -1.78
CA ASP A 8 13.74 -26.99 -2.67
C ASP A 8 12.91 -26.82 -3.96
N LEU A 9 11.71 -26.24 -3.86
CA LEU A 9 10.83 -25.93 -5.00
C LEU A 9 10.44 -24.45 -5.00
N GLU A 10 9.96 -23.96 -3.86
CA GLU A 10 9.66 -22.56 -3.61
C GLU A 10 10.30 -22.15 -2.29
N MET A 11 10.47 -20.84 -2.09
CA MET A 11 11.02 -20.32 -0.85
C MET A 11 9.95 -20.36 0.24
N ILE A 12 10.15 -21.22 1.23
CA ILE A 12 9.26 -21.38 2.38
C ILE A 12 9.96 -20.84 3.62
N GLY A 13 9.26 -20.07 4.43
CA GLY A 13 9.82 -19.52 5.66
C GLY A 13 8.78 -18.88 6.57
N ASP A 14 9.23 -18.52 7.77
CA ASP A 14 8.45 -17.79 8.75
C ASP A 14 8.72 -16.30 8.64
N ILE A 15 7.67 -15.49 8.78
CA ILE A 15 7.77 -14.03 8.85
C ILE A 15 7.39 -13.61 10.27
N TYR A 16 8.31 -12.94 10.95
CA TYR A 16 8.13 -12.39 12.30
C TYR A 16 7.88 -10.90 12.19
N ILE A 17 6.70 -10.47 12.64
CA ILE A 17 6.26 -9.08 12.58
C ILE A 17 6.06 -8.57 13.99
N GLU A 18 6.61 -7.39 14.26
CA GLU A 18 6.37 -6.62 15.48
C GLU A 18 5.98 -5.19 15.11
N HIS A 19 5.34 -4.49 16.04
CA HIS A 19 4.97 -3.10 15.85
C HIS A 19 6.23 -2.22 15.71
N ALA A 20 6.27 -1.39 14.66
CA ALA A 20 7.30 -0.38 14.46
C ALA A 20 6.71 0.86 13.76
N PRO A 21 7.26 2.06 14.02
CA PRO A 21 6.83 3.26 13.32
C PRO A 21 7.16 3.14 11.81
N LEU A 22 6.15 3.35 10.98
CA LEU A 22 6.28 3.31 9.53
C LEU A 22 6.78 4.64 8.98
N LYS A 23 7.55 4.58 7.90
CA LYS A 23 8.00 5.75 7.13
C LYS A 23 7.42 5.67 5.74
N ALA A 24 7.09 6.81 5.18
CA ALA A 24 6.58 6.87 3.82
C ALA A 24 7.55 6.25 2.82
N ILE A 25 6.99 5.61 1.80
CA ILE A 25 7.74 4.95 0.72
C ILE A 25 7.15 5.31 -0.64
N SER A 26 8.01 5.26 -1.66
CA SER A 26 7.59 5.34 -3.06
C SER A 26 7.78 3.99 -3.73
N ILE A 27 6.76 3.51 -4.40
CA ILE A 27 6.75 2.26 -5.14
C ILE A 27 6.48 2.57 -6.60
N ASP A 28 7.52 2.45 -7.41
CA ASP A 28 7.48 2.68 -8.86
C ASP A 28 8.01 1.47 -9.67
N GLN A 29 8.47 0.43 -8.96
CA GLN A 29 9.12 -0.75 -9.49
C GLN A 29 8.48 -2.02 -8.91
N ASN A 30 8.65 -3.15 -9.61
CA ASN A 30 8.16 -4.45 -9.19
C ASN A 30 6.64 -4.50 -8.92
N ILE A 31 5.87 -3.58 -9.52
CA ILE A 31 4.44 -3.46 -9.32
C ILE A 31 3.70 -4.76 -9.61
N ALA A 32 4.10 -5.48 -10.66
CA ALA A 32 3.51 -6.79 -11.00
C ALA A 32 3.60 -7.81 -9.85
N SER A 33 4.69 -7.78 -9.06
CA SER A 33 4.88 -8.69 -7.92
C SER A 33 4.13 -8.29 -6.65
N LEU A 34 3.60 -7.06 -6.61
CA LEU A 34 2.89 -6.47 -5.46
C LEU A 34 1.44 -6.10 -5.79
N ILE A 35 0.97 -6.45 -6.99
CA ILE A 35 -0.23 -5.86 -7.57
C ILE A 35 -1.48 -6.14 -6.72
N ASP A 36 -1.53 -7.32 -6.10
CA ASP A 36 -2.68 -7.72 -5.29
C ASP A 36 -2.55 -7.23 -3.83
N GLU A 37 -1.35 -6.84 -3.40
CA GLU A 37 -1.05 -6.32 -2.07
C GLU A 37 -1.19 -4.79 -1.98
N ILE A 38 -1.15 -4.05 -3.10
CA ILE A 38 -1.26 -2.58 -3.10
C ILE A 38 -2.47 -2.06 -2.32
N PRO A 39 -3.69 -2.65 -2.41
CA PRO A 39 -4.81 -2.22 -1.60
C PRO A 39 -4.54 -2.32 -0.08
N ALA A 40 -3.99 -3.43 0.40
CA ALA A 40 -3.64 -3.59 1.81
C ALA A 40 -2.49 -2.65 2.22
N LEU A 41 -1.48 -2.51 1.35
CA LEU A 41 -0.33 -1.63 1.57
C LEU A 41 -0.75 -0.16 1.65
N SER A 42 -1.78 0.25 0.90
CA SER A 42 -2.33 1.60 0.98
C SER A 42 -2.86 1.94 2.37
N ILE A 43 -3.37 0.96 3.12
CA ILE A 43 -3.78 1.13 4.51
C ILE A 43 -2.56 1.33 5.40
N ALA A 44 -1.49 0.56 5.21
CA ALA A 44 -0.24 0.77 5.95
C ALA A 44 0.39 2.15 5.66
N MET A 45 0.27 2.63 4.43
CA MET A 45 0.73 3.97 4.01
C MET A 45 0.02 5.10 4.78
N LEU A 46 -1.24 4.91 5.20
CA LEU A 46 -1.95 5.89 6.05
C LEU A 46 -1.26 6.12 7.39
N PHE A 47 -0.60 5.10 7.93
CA PHE A 47 0.08 5.18 9.23
C PHE A 47 1.59 5.43 9.09
N ALA A 48 2.07 5.66 7.87
CA ALA A 48 3.45 5.94 7.58
C ALA A 48 3.72 7.44 7.68
N LYS A 49 4.81 7.84 8.35
CA LYS A 49 5.16 9.26 8.46
C LYS A 49 5.54 9.83 7.09
N GLY A 50 4.74 10.77 6.59
CA GLY A 50 4.93 11.52 5.34
C GLY A 50 4.12 10.98 4.15
N LYS A 51 4.47 11.44 2.96
CA LYS A 51 3.77 11.11 1.71
C LYS A 51 4.24 9.81 1.08
N SER A 52 3.37 8.80 1.02
CA SER A 52 3.62 7.56 0.29
C SER A 52 3.07 7.62 -1.13
N MET A 53 3.71 6.92 -2.06
CA MET A 53 3.45 7.02 -3.49
C MET A 53 3.41 5.64 -4.16
N VAL A 54 2.45 5.43 -5.06
CA VAL A 54 2.42 4.29 -5.99
C VAL A 54 2.34 4.83 -7.42
N LYS A 55 3.21 4.33 -8.30
CA LYS A 55 3.30 4.67 -9.73
C LYS A 55 3.45 3.42 -10.58
N ASN A 56 3.26 3.53 -11.89
CA ASN A 56 3.35 2.42 -12.85
C ASN A 56 2.40 1.25 -12.54
N ALA A 57 1.24 1.53 -11.95
CA ALA A 57 0.25 0.55 -11.47
C ALA A 57 -1.09 0.63 -12.20
N LYS A 58 -1.10 1.07 -13.46
CA LYS A 58 -2.31 1.19 -14.29
C LYS A 58 -3.12 -0.12 -14.36
N ASP A 59 -2.45 -1.27 -14.30
CA ASP A 59 -3.08 -2.60 -14.33
C ASP A 59 -4.05 -2.85 -13.17
N LEU A 60 -3.90 -2.14 -12.04
CA LEU A 60 -4.87 -2.18 -10.93
C LEU A 60 -6.28 -1.77 -11.35
N ARG A 61 -6.41 -0.95 -12.40
CA ARG A 61 -7.72 -0.50 -12.88
C ARG A 61 -8.49 -1.59 -13.62
N ALA A 62 -7.78 -2.60 -14.13
CA ALA A 62 -8.32 -3.69 -14.93
C ALA A 62 -8.52 -4.99 -14.13
N LYS A 63 -8.33 -4.95 -12.81
CA LYS A 63 -8.63 -6.06 -11.90
C LYS A 63 -10.16 -6.23 -11.75
N GLU A 64 -10.62 -7.01 -10.78
CA GLU A 64 -12.06 -7.25 -10.54
C GLU A 64 -12.83 -5.96 -10.25
N SER A 65 -12.13 -4.92 -9.83
CA SER A 65 -12.59 -3.54 -9.72
C SER A 65 -11.47 -2.59 -10.15
N ASP A 66 -11.83 -1.33 -10.40
CA ASP A 66 -10.81 -0.28 -10.48
C ASP A 66 -10.26 -0.03 -9.06
N ARG A 67 -9.19 -0.76 -8.71
CA ARG A 67 -8.65 -0.77 -7.35
C ARG A 67 -7.98 0.56 -6.97
N ILE A 68 -7.41 1.29 -7.93
CA ILE A 68 -6.90 2.66 -7.69
C ILE A 68 -8.06 3.56 -7.26
N LYS A 69 -9.12 3.60 -8.08
CA LYS A 69 -10.28 4.43 -7.81
C LYS A 69 -10.95 4.05 -6.49
N ALA A 70 -11.11 2.75 -6.22
CA ALA A 70 -11.74 2.26 -5.00
C ALA A 70 -10.98 2.70 -3.74
N VAL A 71 -9.66 2.56 -3.71
CA VAL A 71 -8.81 3.02 -2.59
C VAL A 71 -8.99 4.53 -2.37
N ILE A 72 -8.81 5.32 -3.43
CA ILE A 72 -8.82 6.78 -3.29
C ILE A 72 -10.21 7.32 -2.98
N SER A 73 -11.28 6.76 -3.54
CA SER A 73 -12.65 7.20 -3.22
C SER A 73 -13.00 6.95 -1.75
N ASN A 74 -12.57 5.81 -1.19
CA ASN A 74 -12.82 5.51 0.21
C ASN A 74 -12.01 6.41 1.15
N PHE A 75 -10.75 6.67 0.84
CA PHE A 75 -9.92 7.59 1.62
C PHE A 75 -10.43 9.03 1.57
N LYS A 76 -10.84 9.51 0.39
CA LYS A 76 -11.50 10.83 0.27
C LYS A 76 -12.80 10.90 1.06
N ALA A 77 -13.60 9.83 1.07
CA ALA A 77 -14.81 9.77 1.88
C ALA A 77 -14.54 9.83 3.38
N LEU A 78 -13.34 9.42 3.82
CA LEU A 78 -12.85 9.52 5.19
C LEU A 78 -12.08 10.83 5.48
N GLY A 79 -12.05 11.77 4.54
CA GLY A 79 -11.35 13.05 4.70
C GLY A 79 -9.82 12.97 4.66
N ILE A 80 -9.27 11.86 4.16
CA ILE A 80 -7.81 11.65 4.07
C ILE A 80 -7.26 12.42 2.86
N GLU A 81 -6.12 13.08 3.06
CA GLU A 81 -5.40 13.75 1.98
C GLU A 81 -4.72 12.72 1.07
N CYS A 82 -5.24 12.58 -0.15
CA CYS A 82 -4.74 11.67 -1.17
C CYS A 82 -5.12 12.14 -2.58
N GLU A 83 -4.36 11.69 -3.58
CA GLU A 83 -4.63 12.01 -4.99
C GLU A 83 -4.49 10.78 -5.86
N GLU A 84 -5.40 10.68 -6.82
CA GLU A 84 -5.45 9.64 -7.83
C GLU A 84 -4.68 10.09 -9.08
N PHE A 85 -3.88 9.20 -9.65
CA PHE A 85 -3.27 9.35 -10.97
C PHE A 85 -3.80 8.27 -11.90
N GLU A 86 -3.59 8.44 -13.22
CA GLU A 86 -3.95 7.40 -14.19
C GLU A 86 -3.28 6.04 -13.86
N ASP A 87 -2.03 6.07 -13.41
CA ASP A 87 -1.17 4.91 -13.17
C ASP A 87 -0.83 4.69 -11.69
N GLY A 88 -1.58 5.26 -10.76
CA GLY A 88 -1.31 5.08 -9.34
C GLY A 88 -1.98 6.13 -8.47
N PHE A 89 -1.33 6.47 -7.34
CA PHE A 89 -1.85 7.44 -6.38
C PHE A 89 -0.77 7.89 -5.37
N TYR A 90 -1.03 8.97 -4.64
CA TYR A 90 -0.33 9.25 -3.38
C TYR A 90 -1.31 9.30 -2.21
N ILE A 91 -0.78 9.04 -1.01
CA ILE A 91 -1.48 9.13 0.27
C ILE A 91 -0.58 9.88 1.25
N GLU A 92 -1.11 10.93 1.90
CA GLU A 92 -0.43 11.57 3.02
C GLU A 92 -0.68 10.76 4.30
N GLY A 93 0.38 10.47 5.05
CA GLY A 93 0.28 9.81 6.33
C GLY A 93 -0.47 10.65 7.38
N LEU A 94 -1.24 9.99 8.23
CA LEU A 94 -1.94 10.62 9.34
C LEU A 94 -0.95 11.03 10.43
N GLU A 95 -0.94 12.32 10.79
CA GLU A 95 -0.18 12.80 11.95
C GLU A 95 -0.88 12.46 13.28
N ASP A 96 -2.20 12.25 13.26
CA ASP A 96 -3.05 11.89 14.40
C ASP A 96 -4.03 10.78 14.00
N ILE A 97 -4.12 9.73 14.83
CA ILE A 97 -4.97 8.54 14.64
C ILE A 97 -6.34 8.73 15.33
N SER A 98 -6.62 9.93 15.84
CA SER A 98 -7.94 10.30 16.35
C SER A 98 -9.01 9.95 15.31
N PRO A 99 -10.22 9.53 15.75
CA PRO A 99 -11.23 9.04 14.83
C PRO A 99 -11.44 10.02 13.69
N LEU A 100 -11.21 9.55 12.46
CA LEU A 100 -11.61 10.26 11.25
C LEU A 100 -13.11 10.57 11.41
N LYS A 101 -13.45 11.86 11.36
CA LYS A 101 -14.81 12.35 11.67
C LYS A 101 -15.84 11.88 10.65
#